data_AF-X0TEP2-F1
#
_entry.id   AF-X0TEP2-F1
#
_cell.length_a   1.000
_cell.length_b   1.000
_cell.length_c   1.000
_cell.angle_alpha   90.00
_cell.angle_beta   90.00
_cell.angle_gamma   90.00
#
_symmetry.space_group_name_H-M   'P 1'
#
loop_
_entity.id
_entity.type
_entity.pdbx_description
1 polymer ?
#
loop_
_entity_poly.entity_id
_entity_poly.type
_entity_poly.pdbx_seq_one_letter_code
_entity_poly.pdbx_strand_id
1 'polypeptide(L)'
;HEPTVLIRKEAITNLEKGGLVLGVKRDAQYEIETINLKVGDCLLFYTDGLIDAANFDGQLWGRERMLNAAKKFSTASAEQMVKNILADRRRFVGLARQTDDTSIIVAKV
;
A
#
# COMPACT_ATOMS: atom_id res chain seq x y z
N HIS A 1 3.62 3.40 10.71
CA HIS A 1 2.83 4.04 9.65
C HIS A 1 3.38 3.52 8.34
N GLU A 2 2.53 2.98 7.48
CA GLU A 2 2.97 2.43 6.20
C GLU A 2 3.31 3.56 5.20
N PRO A 3 4.47 3.53 4.55
CA PRO A 3 4.85 4.59 3.63
C PRO A 3 3.96 4.57 2.40
N THR A 4 3.62 5.77 1.90
CA THR A 4 2.97 5.90 0.60
C THR A 4 3.91 5.38 -0.47
N VAL A 5 3.39 4.63 -1.43
CA VAL A 5 4.18 4.06 -2.52
C VAL A 5 3.93 4.85 -3.80
N LEU A 6 4.99 5.41 -4.38
CA LEU A 6 4.99 5.98 -5.72
C LEU A 6 5.49 4.94 -6.72
N ILE A 7 4.68 4.67 -7.73
CA ILE A 7 5.02 3.82 -8.87
C ILE A 7 5.13 4.73 -10.09
N ARG A 8 6.32 4.76 -10.69
CA ARG A 8 6.62 5.51 -11.91
C ARG A 8 7.28 4.56 -12.90
N LYS A 9 6.54 4.18 -13.95
CA LYS A 9 6.93 3.05 -14.83
C LYS A 9 7.13 1.79 -13.98
N GLU A 10 8.32 1.20 -14.01
CA GLU A 10 8.70 0.01 -13.22
C GLU A 10 9.31 0.34 -11.85
N ALA A 11 9.63 1.62 -11.61
CA ALA A 11 10.28 2.04 -10.37
C ALA A 11 9.25 2.21 -9.25
N ILE A 12 9.55 1.61 -8.10
CA ILE A 12 8.83 1.82 -6.84
C ILE A 12 9.69 2.70 -5.95
N THR A 13 9.09 3.74 -5.39
CA THR A 13 9.71 4.63 -4.40
C THR A 13 8.80 4.72 -3.19
N ASN A 14 9.37 4.59 -1.99
CA ASN A 14 8.66 4.87 -0.75
C ASN A 14 8.76 6.37 -0.46
N LEU A 15 7.62 6.97 -0.15
CA LEU A 15 7.49 8.33 0.34
C LEU A 15 7.44 8.26 1.87
N GLU A 16 8.61 8.35 2.49
CA GLU A 16 8.83 8.05 3.92
C GLU A 16 8.85 9.30 4.81
N LYS A 17 8.75 10.50 4.21
CA LYS A 17 8.74 11.74 4.98
C LYS A 17 7.46 11.81 5.81
N GLY A 18 7.63 12.20 7.06
CA GLY A 18 6.58 12.19 8.06
C GLY A 18 7.18 12.28 9.45
N GLY A 19 6.65 11.51 10.38
CA GLY A 19 7.12 11.53 11.76
C GLY A 19 6.52 10.42 12.59
N LEU A 20 6.64 10.59 13.90
CA LEU A 20 6.12 9.64 14.88
C LEU A 20 4.59 9.52 14.78
N VAL A 21 4.04 8.34 15.09
CA VAL A 21 2.59 8.17 15.20
C VAL A 21 1.99 9.28 16.07
N LEU A 22 0.86 9.82 15.62
CA LEU A 22 0.18 10.93 16.29
C LEU A 22 -0.17 10.54 17.74
N GLY A 23 -0.05 11.50 18.66
CA GLY A 23 -0.43 11.33 20.07
C GLY A 23 0.64 10.73 20.98
N VAL A 24 1.80 10.28 20.45
CA VAL A 24 2.88 9.72 21.27
C VAL A 24 3.66 10.81 22.03
N LYS A 25 3.91 11.96 21.38
CA LYS A 25 4.66 13.07 21.97
C LYS A 25 4.03 14.41 21.58
N ARG A 26 3.83 15.31 22.55
CA ARG A 26 3.18 16.61 22.34
C ARG A 26 3.97 17.55 21.42
N ASP A 27 5.29 17.47 21.45
CA ASP A 27 6.24 18.29 20.70
C ASP A 27 6.88 17.53 19.52
N ALA A 28 6.27 16.43 19.07
CA ALA A 28 6.72 15.72 17.89
C ALA A 28 6.77 16.66 16.67
N GLN A 29 7.90 16.66 15.96
CA GLN A 29 8.06 17.36 14.70
C GLN A 29 7.79 16.39 13.55
N TYR A 30 7.15 16.89 12.50
CA TYR A 30 6.77 16.12 11.33
C TYR A 30 7.44 16.73 10.10
N GLU A 31 8.17 15.90 9.36
CA GLU A 31 8.73 16.29 8.07
C GLU A 31 7.64 16.28 6.99
N ILE A 32 7.69 17.28 6.12
CA ILE A 32 6.79 17.41 4.98
C ILE A 32 7.63 17.31 3.71
N GLU A 33 7.10 16.61 2.71
CA GLU A 33 7.67 16.59 1.38
C GLU A 33 6.64 16.98 0.32
N THR A 34 7.15 17.58 -0.74
CA THR A 34 6.38 17.92 -1.93
C THR A 34 6.99 17.18 -3.11
N ILE A 35 6.18 16.41 -3.81
CA ILE A 35 6.59 15.68 -5.01
C ILE A 35 5.86 16.21 -6.24
N ASN A 36 6.59 16.33 -7.35
CA ASN A 36 6.00 16.65 -8.64
C ASN A 36 5.56 15.35 -9.34
N LEU A 37 4.24 15.17 -9.45
CA LEU A 37 3.65 14.06 -10.17
C LEU A 37 3.72 14.30 -11.69
N LYS A 38 3.83 13.21 -12.43
CA LYS A 38 3.90 13.17 -13.89
C LYS A 38 2.83 12.24 -14.42
N VAL A 39 2.39 12.48 -15.65
CA VAL A 39 1.46 11.58 -16.36
C VAL A 39 1.98 10.14 -16.31
N GLY A 40 1.12 9.22 -15.90
CA GLY A 40 1.44 7.81 -15.71
C GLY A 40 1.94 7.44 -14.31
N ASP A 41 2.09 8.40 -13.40
CA ASP A 41 2.40 8.10 -12.00
C ASP A 41 1.19 7.48 -11.30
N CYS A 42 1.49 6.59 -10.35
CA CYS A 42 0.51 5.97 -9.48
C CYS A 42 0.96 6.09 -8.03
N LEU A 43 0.08 6.61 -7.18
CA LEU A 43 0.26 6.63 -5.73
C LEU A 43 -0.62 5.54 -5.10
N LEU A 44 -0.05 4.80 -4.17
CA LEU A 44 -0.70 3.75 -3.41
C LEU A 44 -0.55 4.03 -1.92
N PHE A 45 -1.68 4.19 -1.24
CA PHE A 45 -1.78 4.34 0.21
C PHE A 45 -2.49 3.11 0.79
N TYR A 46 -2.05 2.63 1.95
CA TYR A 46 -2.61 1.44 2.58
C TYR A 46 -2.40 1.46 4.10
N THR A 47 -3.24 0.69 4.81
CA THR A 47 -3.03 0.34 6.22
C THR A 47 -2.23 -0.97 6.33
N ASP A 48 -1.61 -1.20 7.48
CA ASP A 48 -0.93 -2.45 7.86
C ASP A 48 -1.84 -3.68 7.74
N GLY A 49 -3.12 -3.55 8.10
CA GLY A 49 -4.12 -4.61 7.88
C GLY A 49 -4.26 -5.11 6.42
N LEU A 50 -3.69 -4.42 5.42
CA LEU A 50 -3.53 -4.96 4.06
C LEU A 50 -2.41 -6.01 3.98
N ILE A 51 -1.22 -5.71 4.52
CA ILE A 51 -0.01 -6.52 4.36
C ILE A 51 0.10 -7.61 5.45
N ASP A 52 -0.54 -7.40 6.60
CA ASP A 52 -0.54 -8.33 7.74
C ASP A 52 -1.60 -9.43 7.62
N ALA A 53 -2.31 -9.51 6.48
CA ALA A 53 -3.27 -10.58 6.24
C ALA A 53 -2.55 -11.94 6.10
N ALA A 54 -2.92 -12.90 6.94
CA ALA A 54 -2.31 -14.23 6.99
C ALA A 54 -3.18 -15.33 6.36
N ASN A 55 -2.56 -16.35 5.76
CA ASN A 55 -3.24 -17.58 5.36
C ASN A 55 -3.44 -18.55 6.56
N PHE A 56 -4.00 -19.74 6.33
CA PHE A 56 -4.24 -20.73 7.39
C PHE A 56 -2.98 -21.28 8.06
N ASP A 57 -1.84 -21.23 7.37
CA ASP A 57 -0.53 -21.63 7.90
C ASP A 57 0.14 -20.49 8.71
N GLY A 58 -0.55 -19.37 8.90
CA GLY A 58 -0.03 -18.18 9.59
C GLY A 58 0.97 -17.38 8.76
N GLN A 59 1.13 -17.69 7.46
CA GLN A 59 2.05 -16.95 6.59
C GLN A 59 1.40 -15.64 6.16
N LEU A 60 2.10 -14.53 6.37
CA LEU A 60 1.65 -13.20 5.94
C LEU A 60 1.71 -13.08 4.41
N TRP A 61 0.72 -12.42 3.83
CA TRP A 61 0.76 -12.03 2.42
C TRP A 61 1.92 -11.07 2.17
N GLY A 62 2.05 -10.09 3.06
CA GLY A 62 3.25 -9.27 3.17
C GLY A 62 3.38 -8.19 2.10
N ARG A 63 4.25 -7.23 2.41
CA ARG A 63 4.51 -6.05 1.60
C ARG A 63 5.06 -6.39 0.21
N GLU A 64 5.92 -7.40 0.10
CA GLU A 64 6.54 -7.76 -1.18
C GLU A 64 5.50 -8.21 -2.22
N ARG A 65 4.53 -9.05 -1.82
CA ARG A 65 3.46 -9.49 -2.71
C ARG A 65 2.54 -8.34 -3.08
N MET A 66 2.26 -7.43 -2.15
CA MET A 66 1.51 -6.20 -2.43
C MET A 66 2.21 -5.35 -3.51
N LEU A 67 3.51 -5.10 -3.38
CA LEU A 67 4.27 -4.32 -4.35
C LEU A 67 4.35 -5.00 -5.72
N ASN A 68 4.50 -6.33 -5.74
CA ASN A 68 4.49 -7.12 -6.97
C ASN A 68 3.13 -7.06 -7.68
N ALA A 69 2.02 -7.17 -6.93
CA ALA A 69 0.67 -6.97 -7.45
C ALA A 69 0.49 -5.55 -7.99
N ALA A 70 0.95 -4.54 -7.25
CA ALA A 70 0.82 -3.14 -7.66
C ALA A 70 1.59 -2.84 -8.96
N LYS A 71 2.82 -3.36 -9.10
CA LYS A 71 3.60 -3.31 -10.36
C LYS A 71 2.87 -3.98 -11.51
N LYS A 72 2.40 -5.21 -11.30
CA LYS A 72 1.70 -6.02 -12.31
C LYS A 72 0.45 -5.31 -12.88
N PHE A 73 -0.24 -4.54 -12.05
CA PHE A 73 -1.48 -3.85 -12.44
C PHE A 73 -1.28 -2.34 -12.64
N SER A 74 -0.04 -1.88 -12.79
CA SER A 74 0.31 -0.45 -12.93
C SER A 74 -0.29 0.23 -14.15
N THR A 75 -0.67 -0.52 -15.19
CA THR A 75 -1.33 0.01 -16.40
C THR A 75 -2.86 0.02 -16.29
N ALA A 76 -3.44 -0.61 -15.27
CA ALA A 76 -4.89 -0.63 -15.07
C ALA A 76 -5.40 0.73 -14.55
N SER A 77 -6.72 0.96 -14.65
CA SER A 77 -7.37 2.08 -13.97
C SER A 77 -7.19 1.97 -12.45
N ALA A 78 -7.31 3.08 -11.72
CA ALA A 78 -7.15 3.10 -10.26
C ALA A 78 -8.09 2.11 -9.57
N GLU A 79 -9.36 2.10 -9.98
CA GLU A 79 -10.38 1.17 -9.45
C GLU A 79 -10.02 -0.29 -9.74
N GLN A 80 -9.61 -0.59 -10.98
CA GLN A 80 -9.26 -1.96 -11.35
C GLN A 80 -8.00 -2.42 -10.62
N MET A 81 -7.04 -1.53 -10.38
CA MET A 81 -5.83 -1.81 -9.62
C MET A 81 -6.17 -2.18 -8.17
N VAL A 82 -7.04 -1.42 -7.50
CA VAL A 82 -7.54 -1.76 -6.16
C VAL A 82 -8.19 -3.15 -6.15
N LYS A 83 -9.13 -3.41 -7.07
CA LYS A 83 -9.81 -4.71 -7.19
C LYS A 83 -8.83 -5.86 -7.41
N ASN A 84 -7.84 -5.66 -8.28
CA ASN A 84 -6.86 -6.69 -8.60
C ASN A 84 -5.91 -6.99 -7.43
N ILE A 85 -5.46 -5.97 -6.68
CA ILE A 85 -4.64 -6.13 -5.49
C ILE A 85 -5.40 -6.92 -4.41
N LEU A 86 -6.67 -6.55 -4.15
CA LEU A 86 -7.50 -7.26 -3.18
C LEU A 86 -7.80 -8.70 -3.60
N ALA A 87 -8.01 -8.94 -4.90
CA ALA A 87 -8.20 -10.29 -5.43
C ALA A 87 -6.93 -11.15 -5.31
N ASP A 88 -5.75 -10.58 -5.57
CA ASP A 88 -4.46 -11.27 -5.39
C ASP A 88 -4.23 -11.65 -3.92
N ARG A 89 -4.46 -10.70 -3.00
CA ARG A 89 -4.44 -10.98 -1.55
C ARG A 89 -5.42 -12.09 -1.18
N ARG A 90 -6.67 -12.02 -1.66
CA ARG A 90 -7.70 -13.03 -1.35
C ARG A 90 -7.32 -14.42 -1.84
N ARG A 91 -6.66 -14.54 -2.99
CA ARG A 91 -6.16 -15.82 -3.50
C ARG A 91 -5.08 -16.43 -2.60
N PHE A 92 -4.24 -15.61 -1.99
CA PHE A 92 -3.22 -16.07 -1.05
C PHE A 92 -3.80 -16.43 0.32
N VAL A 93 -4.61 -15.53 0.89
CA VAL A 93 -5.20 -15.70 2.23
C VAL A 93 -6.26 -16.82 2.26
N GLY A 94 -6.90 -17.10 1.12
CA GLY A 94 -7.95 -18.09 1.03
C GLY A 94 -9.16 -17.69 1.86
N LEU A 95 -9.74 -18.65 2.58
CA LEU A 95 -10.89 -18.42 3.48
C LEU A 95 -10.47 -18.01 4.90
N ALA A 96 -9.18 -17.77 5.15
CA ALA A 96 -8.72 -17.36 6.47
C ALA A 96 -9.40 -16.05 6.90
N ARG A 97 -9.62 -15.93 8.21
CA ARG A 97 -10.32 -14.79 8.81
C ARG A 97 -9.42 -13.56 8.75
N GLN A 98 -10.02 -12.41 8.44
CA GLN A 98 -9.35 -11.11 8.55
C GLN A 98 -9.14 -10.74 10.02
N THR A 99 -7.93 -10.30 10.34
CA THR A 99 -7.47 -10.01 11.71
C THR A 99 -7.42 -8.52 12.03
N ASP A 100 -7.42 -7.66 11.01
CA ASP A 100 -7.32 -6.20 11.15
C ASP A 100 -8.00 -5.48 9.98
N ASP A 101 -8.27 -4.18 10.12
CA ASP A 101 -8.96 -3.38 9.11
C ASP A 101 -8.06 -3.06 7.90
N THR A 102 -8.57 -3.36 6.71
CA THR A 102 -7.86 -3.04 5.46
C THR A 102 -8.44 -1.77 4.83
N SER A 103 -7.57 -0.79 4.59
CA SER A 103 -7.85 0.35 3.70
C SER A 103 -6.80 0.42 2.59
N ILE A 104 -7.23 0.78 1.38
CA ILE A 104 -6.37 0.98 0.21
C ILE A 104 -6.90 2.15 -0.61
N ILE A 105 -6.00 3.03 -1.06
CA ILE A 105 -6.33 4.14 -1.96
C ILE A 105 -5.31 4.13 -3.10
N VAL A 106 -5.80 4.24 -4.32
CA VAL A 106 -4.99 4.41 -5.52
C VAL A 106 -5.35 5.73 -6.20
N ALA A 107 -4.35 6.56 -6.47
CA ALA A 107 -4.49 7.79 -7.25
C ALA A 107 -3.57 7.72 -8.47
N LYS A 108 -4.06 8.11 -9.65
CA LYS A 108 -3.31 8.11 -10.91
C LYS A 108 -3.38 9.46 -11.58
N VAL A 109 -2.31 9.82 -12.29
CA VAL A 109 -2.17 11.06 -13.06
C VAL A 109 -2.20 10.79 -14.55
#